data_AF-A0A074VE06-F1
#
_entry.id   AF-A0A074VE06-F1
#
_cell.length_a   1.000
_cell.length_b   1.000
_cell.length_c   1.000
_cell.angle_alpha   90.00
_cell.angle_beta   90.00
_cell.angle_gamma   90.00
#
_symmetry.space_group_name_H-M   'P 1'
#
loop_
_entity.id
_entity.type
_entity.pdbx_description
1 polymer ?
#
loop_
_entity_poly.entity_id
_entity_poly.type
_entity_poly.pdbx_seq_one_letter_code
_entity_poly.pdbx_strand_id
1 'polypeptide(L)'
;MLSVFQTRFQRLETALNSLVESVAAYNPSISAADALVAADEDLDESLEQLAVHHANYSRILELRATADALDEKIKYTLRTLADTRKELLDIPSSQPPPNTRQVGVEELLSYAKFISKTTVPPTFRGHISTELLSQPQPAIPDGPTTQITNGMATPAQNGDSTNTADQSAQPENRAVATLSAETKAMLDPLSQLPFVPWPSQEVIRMGALAAIQGMLEDGTDPTTVLSAEEQEAADK
;
A
#
# COMPACT_ATOMS: atom_id res chain seq x y z
N MET A 1 36.60 -26.98 -32.27
CA MET A 1 35.47 -27.93 -32.44
C MET A 1 35.14 -28.17 -33.91
N LEU A 2 34.85 -27.14 -34.72
CA LEU A 2 34.48 -27.33 -36.14
C LEU A 2 35.52 -28.13 -36.96
N SER A 3 36.81 -27.83 -36.80
CA SER A 3 37.91 -28.55 -37.47
C SER A 3 38.04 -30.01 -37.04
N VAL A 4 37.76 -30.31 -35.76
CA VAL A 4 37.82 -31.67 -35.21
C VAL A 4 36.64 -32.48 -35.74
N PHE A 5 35.42 -31.93 -35.72
CA PHE A 5 34.23 -32.54 -36.30
C PHE A 5 34.42 -32.85 -37.79
N GLN A 6 34.92 -31.88 -38.56
CA GLN A 6 35.18 -32.07 -39.99
C GLN A 6 36.23 -33.16 -40.25
N THR A 7 37.24 -33.27 -39.39
CA THR A 7 38.25 -34.34 -39.47
C THR A 7 37.64 -35.72 -39.16
N ARG A 8 36.77 -35.83 -38.14
CA ARG A 8 36.07 -37.08 -37.81
C ARG A 8 35.08 -37.49 -38.91
N PHE A 9 34.34 -36.54 -39.46
CA PHE A 9 33.44 -36.76 -40.59
C PHE A 9 34.20 -37.24 -41.84
N GLN A 10 35.33 -36.60 -42.16
CA GLN A 10 36.18 -37.02 -43.27
C GLN A 10 36.78 -38.42 -43.04
N ARG A 11 37.08 -38.77 -41.78
CA ARG A 11 37.53 -40.13 -41.41
C ARG A 11 36.41 -41.16 -41.64
N LEU A 12 35.17 -40.87 -41.25
CA LEU A 12 33.99 -41.71 -41.53
C LEU A 12 33.81 -41.92 -43.04
N GLU A 13 33.90 -40.84 -43.83
CA GLU A 13 33.78 -40.89 -45.29
C GLU A 13 34.87 -41.76 -45.92
N THR A 14 36.12 -41.63 -45.48
CA THR A 14 37.22 -42.48 -45.96
C THR A 14 37.06 -43.95 -45.57
N ALA A 15 36.57 -44.24 -44.36
CA ALA A 15 36.31 -45.61 -43.89
C ALA A 15 35.15 -46.26 -44.67
N LEU A 16 34.09 -45.49 -44.94
CA LEU A 16 32.95 -45.94 -45.75
C LEU A 16 33.38 -46.23 -47.19
N ASN A 17 34.14 -45.34 -47.81
CA ASN A 17 34.67 -45.55 -49.15
C ASN A 17 35.58 -46.79 -49.22
N SER A 18 36.41 -47.02 -48.19
CA SER A 18 37.24 -48.23 -48.08
C SER A 18 36.40 -49.51 -47.97
N LEU A 19 35.33 -49.49 -47.18
CA LEU A 19 34.43 -50.64 -47.06
C LEU A 19 33.71 -50.93 -48.38
N VAL A 20 33.19 -49.89 -49.05
CA VAL A 20 32.51 -50.00 -50.35
C VAL A 20 33.46 -50.57 -51.41
N GLU A 21 34.70 -50.10 -51.47
CA GLU A 21 35.72 -50.63 -52.39
C GLU A 21 36.00 -52.12 -52.10
N SER A 22 36.09 -52.51 -50.83
CA SER A 22 36.32 -53.91 -50.44
C SER A 22 35.16 -54.83 -50.86
N VAL A 23 33.92 -54.35 -50.76
CA VAL A 23 32.72 -55.08 -51.18
C VAL A 23 32.62 -55.14 -52.71
N ALA A 24 32.92 -54.04 -53.41
CA ALA A 24 32.94 -53.98 -54.86
C ALA A 24 34.03 -54.88 -55.47
N ALA A 25 35.17 -55.03 -54.79
CA ALA A 25 36.24 -55.95 -55.14
C ALA A 25 35.93 -57.43 -54.76
N TYR A 26 34.71 -57.74 -54.30
CA TYR A 26 34.28 -59.06 -53.83
C TYR A 26 35.16 -59.66 -52.71
N ASN A 27 35.84 -58.80 -51.95
CA ASN A 27 36.69 -59.18 -50.81
C ASN A 27 36.29 -58.38 -49.57
N PRO A 28 35.17 -58.74 -48.92
CA PRO A 28 34.66 -57.99 -47.77
C PRO A 28 35.68 -58.04 -46.62
N SER A 29 36.21 -56.87 -46.24
CA SER A 29 37.21 -56.79 -45.17
C SER A 29 36.59 -56.40 -43.83
N ILE A 30 36.73 -57.29 -42.84
CA ILE A 30 36.23 -57.09 -41.47
C ILE A 30 36.92 -55.87 -40.83
N SER A 31 38.21 -55.68 -41.12
CA SER A 31 38.97 -54.52 -40.64
C SER A 31 38.44 -53.17 -41.14
N ALA A 32 37.86 -53.09 -42.35
CA ALA A 32 37.23 -51.84 -42.82
C ALA A 32 35.89 -51.59 -42.13
N ALA A 33 35.14 -52.65 -41.78
CA ALA A 33 33.92 -52.54 -41.00
C ALA A 33 34.20 -52.06 -39.57
N ASP A 34 35.20 -52.65 -38.90
CA ASP A 34 35.62 -52.22 -37.56
C ASP A 34 36.11 -50.76 -37.54
N ALA A 35 36.84 -50.35 -38.59
CA ALA A 35 37.30 -48.96 -38.74
C ALA A 35 36.15 -47.97 -38.97
N LEU A 36 35.07 -48.40 -39.62
CA LEU A 36 33.86 -47.60 -39.81
C LEU A 36 33.12 -47.43 -38.48
N VAL A 37 32.94 -48.52 -37.72
CA VAL A 37 32.29 -48.48 -36.40
C VAL A 37 33.06 -47.55 -35.45
N ALA A 38 34.38 -47.65 -35.39
CA ALA A 38 35.18 -46.76 -34.55
C ALA A 38 35.11 -45.28 -34.99
N ALA A 39 34.98 -45.01 -36.30
CA ALA A 39 34.83 -43.65 -36.81
C ALA A 39 33.43 -43.06 -36.54
N ASP A 40 32.41 -43.92 -36.45
CA ASP A 40 31.03 -43.55 -36.10
C ASP A 40 30.92 -43.22 -34.61
N GLU A 41 31.48 -44.05 -33.73
CA GLU A 41 31.57 -43.78 -32.28
C GLU A 41 32.30 -42.46 -31.99
N ASP A 42 33.42 -42.21 -32.69
CA ASP A 42 34.17 -40.95 -32.62
C ASP A 42 33.31 -39.73 -33.06
N LEU A 43 32.42 -39.90 -34.04
CA LEU A 43 31.55 -38.85 -34.55
C LEU A 43 30.42 -38.56 -33.56
N ASP A 44 29.80 -39.60 -33.00
CA ASP A 44 28.75 -39.50 -31.99
C ASP A 44 29.23 -38.74 -30.74
N GLU A 45 30.43 -39.06 -30.23
CA GLU A 45 31.02 -38.34 -29.10
C GLU A 45 31.17 -36.84 -29.43
N SER A 46 31.59 -36.52 -30.65
CA SER A 46 31.78 -35.12 -31.08
C SER A 46 30.45 -34.37 -31.22
N LEU A 47 29.37 -35.04 -31.62
CA LEU A 47 28.02 -34.48 -31.69
C LEU A 47 27.46 -34.21 -30.30
N GLU A 48 27.67 -35.13 -29.35
CA GLU A 48 27.27 -34.95 -27.96
C GLU A 48 28.00 -33.75 -27.34
N GLN A 49 29.32 -33.65 -27.54
CA GLN A 49 30.10 -32.50 -27.08
C GLN A 49 29.61 -31.17 -27.70
N LEU A 50 29.22 -31.18 -28.98
CA LEU A 50 28.67 -30.01 -29.64
C LEU A 50 27.32 -29.60 -29.06
N ALA A 51 26.43 -30.57 -28.80
CA ALA A 51 25.13 -30.32 -28.19
C ALA A 51 25.29 -29.69 -26.79
N VAL A 52 26.20 -30.23 -25.98
CA VAL A 52 26.53 -29.68 -24.66
C VAL A 52 27.08 -28.26 -24.77
N HIS A 53 28.00 -28.00 -25.71
CA HIS A 53 28.54 -26.65 -25.91
C HIS A 53 27.46 -25.66 -26.35
N HIS A 54 26.53 -26.09 -27.22
CA HIS A 54 25.41 -25.24 -27.65
C HIS A 54 24.48 -24.88 -26.48
N ALA A 55 24.14 -25.86 -25.63
CA ALA A 55 23.34 -25.62 -24.42
C ALA A 55 24.06 -24.71 -23.42
N ASN A 56 25.38 -24.87 -23.25
CA ASN A 56 26.17 -23.98 -22.40
C ASN A 56 26.23 -22.56 -22.97
N TYR A 57 26.37 -22.44 -24.30
CA TYR A 57 26.42 -21.14 -24.96
C TYR A 57 25.09 -20.39 -24.85
N SER A 58 23.95 -21.06 -25.05
CA SER A 58 22.64 -20.43 -24.86
C SER A 58 22.47 -19.94 -23.43
N ARG A 59 22.89 -20.75 -22.44
CA ARG A 59 22.89 -20.35 -21.03
C ARG A 59 23.79 -19.15 -20.74
N ILE A 60 24.97 -19.06 -21.38
CA ILE A 60 25.85 -17.89 -21.24
C ILE A 60 25.19 -16.64 -21.82
N LEU A 61 24.48 -16.75 -22.94
CA LEU A 61 23.76 -15.62 -23.52
C LEU A 61 22.62 -15.16 -22.60
N GLU A 62 21.86 -16.08 -22.04
CA GLU A 62 20.83 -15.77 -21.04
C GLU A 62 21.43 -15.07 -19.82
N LEU A 63 22.52 -15.60 -19.26
CA LEU A 63 23.21 -15.00 -18.12
C LEU A 63 23.70 -13.58 -18.43
N ARG A 64 24.24 -13.34 -19.63
CA ARG A 64 24.63 -11.99 -20.06
C ARG A 64 23.43 -11.05 -20.13
N ALA A 65 22.34 -11.48 -20.75
CA ALA A 65 21.11 -10.68 -20.82
C ALA A 65 20.58 -10.35 -19.41
N THR A 66 20.65 -11.29 -18.46
CA THR A 66 20.25 -11.04 -17.07
C THR A 66 21.18 -10.07 -16.35
N ALA A 67 22.49 -10.15 -16.59
CA ALA A 67 23.46 -9.22 -16.01
C ALA A 67 23.23 -7.79 -16.53
N ASP A 68 23.05 -7.62 -17.85
CA ASP A 68 22.76 -6.33 -18.47
C ASP A 68 21.45 -5.73 -17.92
N ALA A 69 20.41 -6.55 -17.74
CA ALA A 69 19.14 -6.12 -17.16
C ALA A 69 19.27 -5.69 -15.68
N LEU A 70 20.08 -6.39 -14.89
CA LEU A 70 20.36 -6.02 -13.50
C LEU A 70 21.16 -4.72 -13.42
N ASP A 71 22.13 -4.51 -14.30
CA ASP A 71 22.91 -3.27 -14.36
C ASP A 71 22.02 -2.07 -14.72
N GLU A 72 21.11 -2.21 -15.68
CA GLU A 72 20.14 -1.15 -15.99
C GLU A 72 19.22 -0.85 -14.82
N LYS A 73 18.80 -1.87 -14.06
CA LYS A 73 18.02 -1.68 -12.84
C LYS A 73 18.81 -0.89 -11.78
N ILE A 74 20.09 -1.21 -11.57
CA ILE A 74 20.96 -0.49 -10.63
C ILE A 74 21.14 0.97 -11.06
N LYS A 75 21.39 1.23 -12.35
CA LYS A 75 21.50 2.60 -12.88
C LYS A 75 20.20 3.37 -12.68
N TYR A 76 19.06 2.73 -12.94
CA TYR A 76 17.74 3.34 -12.73
C TYR A 76 17.53 3.70 -11.25
N THR A 77 17.75 2.76 -10.32
CA THR A 77 17.54 3.03 -8.89
C THR A 77 18.48 4.10 -8.36
N LEU A 78 19.74 4.15 -8.82
CA LEU A 78 20.68 5.20 -8.45
C LEU A 78 20.25 6.58 -8.98
N ARG A 79 19.75 6.66 -10.23
CA ARG A 79 19.18 7.89 -10.77
C ARG A 79 17.97 8.33 -9.96
N THR A 80 17.03 7.43 -9.68
CA THR A 80 15.85 7.74 -8.86
C THR A 80 16.24 8.22 -7.47
N LEU A 81 17.22 7.59 -6.81
CA LEU A 81 17.71 8.03 -5.50
C LEU A 81 18.38 9.41 -5.56
N ALA A 82 19.13 9.69 -6.63
CA ALA A 82 19.72 11.00 -6.83
C ALA A 82 18.65 12.08 -7.06
N ASP A 83 17.63 11.77 -7.84
CA ASP A 83 16.50 12.68 -8.12
C ASP A 83 15.68 12.94 -6.85
N THR A 84 15.33 11.90 -6.08
CA THR A 84 14.60 12.08 -4.81
C THR A 84 15.43 12.85 -3.79
N ARG A 85 16.74 12.62 -3.73
CA ARG A 85 17.63 13.42 -2.89
C ARG A 85 17.61 14.89 -3.32
N LYS A 86 17.65 15.17 -4.62
CA LYS A 86 17.59 16.53 -5.15
C LYS A 86 16.25 17.18 -4.80
N GLU A 87 15.15 16.45 -4.96
CA GLU A 87 13.81 16.92 -4.59
C GLU A 87 13.72 17.23 -3.09
N LEU A 88 14.18 16.34 -2.22
CA LEU A 88 14.19 16.56 -0.76
C LEU A 88 15.01 17.79 -0.35
N LEU A 89 16.11 18.07 -1.06
CA LEU A 89 16.92 19.27 -0.81
C LEU A 89 16.26 20.54 -1.34
N ASP A 90 15.42 20.43 -2.37
CA ASP A 90 14.68 21.55 -2.96
C ASP A 90 13.44 21.91 -2.14
N ILE A 91 12.92 21.00 -1.31
CA ILE A 91 11.82 21.30 -0.38
C ILE A 91 12.29 22.44 0.54
N PRO A 92 11.70 23.66 0.44
CA PRO A 92 12.07 24.73 1.33
C PRO A 92 11.65 24.32 2.74
N SER A 93 12.62 24.24 3.65
CA SER A 93 12.33 24.10 5.07
C SER A 93 11.40 25.25 5.43
N SER A 94 10.19 24.93 5.89
CA SER A 94 9.17 25.90 6.28
C SER A 94 9.74 26.75 7.41
N GLN A 95 10.41 27.85 7.05
CA GLN A 95 10.86 28.80 8.04
C GLN A 95 9.60 29.43 8.65
N PRO A 96 9.49 29.44 9.98
CA PRO A 96 8.37 30.11 10.62
C PRO A 96 8.34 31.58 10.15
N PRO A 97 7.16 32.13 9.84
CA PRO A 97 7.06 33.51 9.41
C PRO A 97 7.70 34.42 10.47
N PRO A 98 8.33 35.55 10.07
CA PRO A 98 9.11 36.40 10.97
C PRO A 98 8.28 37.00 12.14
N ASN A 99 6.95 36.93 12.06
CA ASN A 99 6.01 37.38 13.08
C ASN A 99 5.38 36.21 13.87
N THR A 100 6.12 35.14 14.15
CA THR A 100 5.66 34.12 15.10
C THR A 100 5.56 34.71 16.51
N ARG A 101 4.33 34.86 17.00
CA ARG A 101 4.07 35.12 18.42
C ARG A 101 4.60 33.95 19.24
N GLN A 102 5.51 34.22 20.16
CA GLN A 102 5.96 33.22 21.13
C GLN A 102 4.79 32.92 22.07
N VAL A 103 4.33 31.67 22.08
CA VAL A 103 3.25 31.22 22.96
C VAL A 103 3.88 30.63 24.23
N GLY A 104 3.44 31.10 25.40
CA GLY A 104 3.91 30.57 26.68
C GLY A 104 3.40 29.15 26.92
N VAL A 105 4.18 28.34 27.63
CA VAL A 105 3.80 26.95 27.96
C VAL A 105 2.49 26.91 28.75
N GLU A 106 2.28 27.84 29.67
CA GLU A 106 1.07 27.91 30.49
C GLU A 106 -0.19 28.26 29.66
N GLU A 107 -0.06 29.20 28.71
CA GLU A 107 -1.13 29.54 27.77
C GLU A 107 -1.48 28.34 26.88
N LEU A 108 -0.47 27.59 26.43
CA LEU A 108 -0.65 26.40 25.61
C LEU A 108 -1.31 25.25 26.40
N LEU A 109 -0.88 25.01 27.63
CA LEU A 109 -1.43 23.94 28.49
C LEU A 109 -2.85 24.26 28.97
N SER A 110 -3.12 25.51 29.33
CA SER A 110 -4.48 25.95 29.67
C SER A 110 -5.41 25.84 28.48
N TYR A 111 -5.01 26.31 27.30
CA TYR A 111 -5.79 26.14 26.07
C TYR A 111 -6.03 24.67 25.73
N ALA A 112 -4.99 23.83 25.80
CA ALA A 112 -5.08 22.40 25.58
C ALA A 112 -6.09 21.74 26.53
N LYS A 113 -6.10 22.14 27.81
CA LYS A 113 -7.10 21.67 28.79
C LYS A 113 -8.53 22.00 28.35
N PHE A 114 -8.80 23.21 27.85
CA PHE A 114 -10.13 23.61 27.38
C PHE A 114 -10.59 22.83 26.15
N ILE A 115 -9.72 22.67 25.15
CA ILE A 115 -10.12 21.98 23.90
C ILE A 115 -10.19 20.46 24.07
N SER A 116 -9.45 19.87 25.03
CA SER A 116 -9.37 18.41 25.24
C SER A 116 -10.72 17.70 25.35
N LYS A 117 -11.73 18.36 25.92
CA LYS A 117 -13.09 17.79 26.08
C LYS A 117 -13.85 17.69 24.76
N THR A 118 -13.52 18.53 23.79
CA THR A 118 -14.29 18.74 22.55
C THR A 118 -13.57 18.25 21.30
N THR A 119 -12.24 18.12 21.34
CA THR A 119 -11.43 17.63 20.22
C THR A 119 -11.24 16.11 20.22
N VAL A 120 -11.78 15.42 21.21
CA VAL A 120 -11.56 13.99 21.40
C VAL A 120 -12.85 13.23 21.08
N PRO A 121 -12.82 12.26 20.15
CA PRO A 121 -13.99 11.44 19.88
C PRO A 121 -14.38 10.64 21.13
N PRO A 122 -15.68 10.33 21.32
CA PRO A 122 -16.20 9.61 22.49
C PRO A 122 -15.60 8.20 22.67
N THR A 123 -14.79 7.74 21.72
CA THR A 123 -14.01 6.50 21.78
C THR A 123 -12.71 6.60 22.59
N PHE A 124 -12.25 7.81 22.95
CA PHE A 124 -11.01 7.97 23.68
C PHE A 124 -11.22 7.89 25.20
N ARG A 125 -10.60 6.87 25.80
CA ARG A 125 -10.74 6.50 27.22
C ARG A 125 -10.20 7.59 28.16
N GLY A 126 -11.10 8.34 28.77
CA GLY A 126 -10.94 8.96 30.07
C GLY A 126 -12.17 8.61 30.90
N HIS A 127 -11.98 7.97 32.06
CA HIS A 127 -12.97 7.61 33.08
C HIS A 127 -14.43 8.05 32.78
N ILE A 128 -15.20 7.13 32.23
CA ILE A 128 -16.65 7.26 32.05
C ILE A 128 -17.29 7.66 33.38
N SER A 129 -17.80 8.88 33.49
CA SER A 129 -18.77 9.23 34.52
C SER A 129 -20.06 8.47 34.21
N THR A 130 -20.46 7.60 35.14
CA THR A 130 -21.59 6.66 35.08
C THR A 130 -22.95 7.31 34.77
N GLU A 131 -23.05 8.65 34.73
CA GLU A 131 -24.32 9.36 34.53
C GLU A 131 -24.84 9.36 33.09
N LEU A 132 -23.98 9.24 32.07
CA LEU A 132 -24.42 9.25 30.66
C LEU A 132 -25.08 7.93 30.21
N LEU A 133 -25.05 6.88 31.02
CA LEU A 133 -25.66 5.57 30.71
C LEU A 133 -27.17 5.48 31.04
N SER A 134 -27.75 6.48 31.71
CA SER A 134 -29.05 6.33 32.37
C SER A 134 -30.22 7.08 31.71
N GLN A 135 -30.03 7.69 30.54
CA GLN A 135 -31.12 8.39 29.86
C GLN A 135 -31.68 7.55 28.70
N PRO A 136 -32.95 7.07 28.77
CA PRO A 136 -33.59 6.41 27.64
C PRO A 136 -34.06 7.48 26.65
N GLN A 137 -33.57 7.43 25.41
CA GLN A 137 -34.03 8.31 24.33
C GLN A 137 -34.49 7.47 23.10
N PRO A 138 -35.55 7.88 22.38
CA PRO A 138 -36.33 7.01 21.52
C PRO A 138 -35.66 6.75 20.16
N ALA A 139 -36.02 5.61 19.57
CA ALA A 139 -35.57 5.17 18.26
C ALA A 139 -35.93 6.18 17.16
N ILE A 140 -34.92 6.62 16.41
CA ILE A 140 -35.05 7.35 15.14
C ILE A 140 -34.42 6.45 14.05
N PRO A 141 -35.05 6.25 12.89
CA PRO A 141 -34.59 5.29 11.89
C PRO A 141 -33.39 5.81 11.07
N ASP A 142 -32.53 4.86 10.71
CA ASP A 142 -31.35 4.88 9.83
C ASP A 142 -31.14 6.14 8.95
N GLY A 143 -30.16 6.94 9.34
CA GLY A 143 -29.48 7.91 8.48
C GLY A 143 -28.03 7.48 8.22
N PRO A 144 -27.43 7.81 7.05
CA PRO A 144 -26.14 7.28 6.65
C PRO A 144 -25.00 7.81 7.54
N THR A 145 -24.29 6.89 8.20
CA THR A 145 -23.10 7.15 9.02
C THR A 145 -21.95 7.70 8.16
N THR A 146 -21.78 9.01 8.12
CA THR A 146 -20.56 9.64 7.59
C THR A 146 -19.45 9.59 8.64
N GLN A 147 -18.62 8.54 8.59
CA GLN A 147 -17.29 8.55 9.22
C GLN A 147 -16.38 9.51 8.44
N ILE A 148 -16.36 10.78 8.84
CA ILE A 148 -15.35 11.75 8.42
C ILE A 148 -14.31 11.86 9.55
N THR A 149 -13.29 11.01 9.49
CA THR A 149 -12.09 11.14 10.32
C THR A 149 -11.18 12.22 9.71
N ASN A 150 -10.88 13.24 10.49
CA ASN A 150 -9.98 14.32 10.10
C ASN A 150 -8.52 13.83 10.08
N GLY A 151 -7.93 13.72 8.89
CA GLY A 151 -6.55 14.14 8.67
C GLY A 151 -5.40 13.22 9.08
N MET A 152 -5.54 11.89 9.02
CA MET A 152 -4.38 10.98 9.08
C MET A 152 -4.54 9.82 8.10
N ALA A 153 -4.20 10.07 6.84
CA ALA A 153 -4.08 9.02 5.83
C ALA A 153 -2.78 8.24 6.06
N THR A 154 -2.87 7.09 6.72
CA THR A 154 -1.90 6.01 6.54
C THR A 154 -1.99 5.51 5.08
N PRO A 155 -0.89 5.23 4.38
CA PRO A 155 -0.95 4.89 2.96
C PRO A 155 -1.70 3.57 2.74
N ALA A 156 -2.68 3.58 1.85
CA ALA A 156 -3.33 2.39 1.33
C ALA A 156 -2.31 1.57 0.52
N GLN A 157 -2.01 0.36 1.00
CA GLN A 157 -1.24 -0.63 0.27
C GLN A 157 -2.17 -1.38 -0.69
N ASN A 158 -2.21 -0.94 -1.95
CA ASN A 158 -2.55 -1.84 -3.08
C ASN A 158 -1.51 -2.99 -3.06
N GLY A 159 -1.81 -4.27 -3.13
CA GLY A 159 -2.99 -4.99 -3.59
C GLY A 159 -2.48 -6.08 -4.53
N ASP A 160 -2.27 -7.31 -4.02
CA ASP A 160 -2.27 -8.52 -4.84
C ASP A 160 -2.59 -9.74 -3.96
N SER A 161 -3.76 -10.36 -4.19
CA SER A 161 -4.12 -11.74 -3.83
C SER A 161 -5.57 -12.04 -4.26
N THR A 162 -5.68 -12.54 -5.48
CA THR A 162 -6.56 -13.60 -6.02
C THR A 162 -7.59 -14.27 -5.09
N ASN A 163 -8.87 -14.34 -5.56
CA ASN A 163 -9.99 -15.28 -5.31
C ASN A 163 -10.26 -15.77 -3.85
N THR A 164 -11.49 -15.76 -3.32
CA THR A 164 -12.60 -16.67 -3.69
C THR A 164 -13.92 -16.23 -3.00
N ALA A 165 -15.05 -16.68 -3.57
CA ALA A 165 -16.47 -16.41 -3.32
C ALA A 165 -17.05 -16.33 -1.89
N ASP A 166 -18.17 -15.58 -1.84
CA ASP A 166 -19.36 -15.63 -0.98
C ASP A 166 -19.24 -15.64 0.55
N GLN A 167 -19.58 -14.47 1.14
CA GLN A 167 -20.62 -14.38 2.17
C GLN A 167 -21.01 -12.92 2.42
N SER A 168 -22.32 -12.68 2.43
CA SER A 168 -22.97 -11.45 2.86
C SER A 168 -22.73 -11.22 4.35
N ALA A 169 -21.75 -10.38 4.68
CA ALA A 169 -21.60 -9.73 5.96
C ALA A 169 -21.03 -8.34 5.72
N GLN A 170 -21.55 -7.33 6.44
CA GLN A 170 -21.03 -5.97 6.40
C GLN A 170 -19.50 -5.95 6.57
N PRO A 171 -18.78 -4.98 5.99
CA PRO A 171 -17.33 -4.94 6.06
C PRO A 171 -16.90 -4.59 7.50
N GLU A 172 -16.80 -5.59 8.37
CA GLU A 172 -16.17 -5.44 9.67
C GLU A 172 -14.67 -5.26 9.47
N ASN A 173 -14.14 -4.11 9.89
CA ASN A 173 -12.71 -3.85 9.91
C ASN A 173 -11.99 -4.97 10.68
N ARG A 174 -10.94 -5.57 10.10
CA ARG A 174 -10.15 -6.70 10.64
C ARG A 174 -9.66 -6.49 12.09
N ALA A 175 -9.55 -5.25 12.54
CA ALA A 175 -9.20 -4.88 13.91
C ALA A 175 -10.30 -5.17 14.96
N VAL A 176 -11.57 -5.21 14.55
CA VAL A 176 -12.73 -5.44 15.45
C VAL A 176 -13.02 -6.94 15.57
N ALA A 177 -12.59 -7.75 14.60
CA ALA A 177 -12.81 -9.19 14.57
C ALA A 177 -12.13 -9.97 15.71
N THR A 178 -11.00 -9.47 16.24
CA THR A 178 -10.23 -10.13 17.32
C THR A 178 -10.70 -9.80 18.73
N LEU A 179 -11.74 -8.98 18.88
CA LEU A 179 -12.26 -8.55 20.18
C LEU A 179 -13.24 -9.58 20.75
N SER A 180 -13.26 -9.74 22.08
CA SER A 180 -14.22 -10.61 22.78
C SER A 180 -15.66 -10.13 22.56
N ALA A 181 -16.65 -11.03 22.62
CA ALA A 181 -18.06 -10.66 22.46
C ALA A 181 -18.52 -9.58 23.45
N GLU A 182 -17.99 -9.62 24.68
CA GLU A 182 -18.24 -8.61 25.72
C GLU A 182 -17.66 -7.23 25.34
N THR A 183 -16.44 -7.20 24.77
CA THR A 183 -15.83 -5.94 24.32
C THR A 183 -16.49 -5.38 23.07
N LYS A 184 -16.98 -6.25 22.17
CA LYS A 184 -17.81 -5.84 21.03
C LYS A 184 -19.13 -5.22 21.49
N ALA A 185 -19.81 -5.85 22.45
CA ALA A 185 -21.05 -5.32 23.03
C ALA A 185 -20.85 -3.99 23.79
N MET A 186 -19.66 -3.73 24.34
CA MET A 186 -19.32 -2.43 24.93
C MET A 186 -18.97 -1.36 23.87
N LEU A 187 -18.41 -1.76 22.72
CA LEU A 187 -18.03 -0.84 21.64
C LEU A 187 -19.21 -0.44 20.76
N ASP A 188 -20.16 -1.34 20.53
CA ASP A 188 -21.36 -1.11 19.71
C ASP A 188 -22.15 0.16 20.14
N PRO A 189 -22.57 0.32 21.41
CA PRO A 189 -23.31 1.52 21.83
C PRO A 189 -22.47 2.79 21.77
N LEU A 190 -21.14 2.69 21.90
CA LEU A 190 -20.23 3.84 21.86
C LEU A 190 -19.93 4.30 20.42
N SER A 191 -19.97 3.36 19.47
CA SER A 191 -19.76 3.62 18.04
C SER A 191 -20.93 4.35 17.38
N GLN A 192 -22.11 4.28 18.00
CA GLN A 192 -23.35 4.92 17.53
C GLN A 192 -23.49 6.37 18.00
N LEU A 193 -22.62 6.87 18.90
CA LEU A 193 -22.63 8.29 19.28
C LEU A 193 -22.01 9.13 18.16
N PRO A 194 -22.78 10.03 17.51
CA PRO A 194 -22.23 10.91 16.49
C PRO A 194 -21.26 11.91 17.14
N PHE A 195 -19.98 11.79 16.79
CA PHE A 195 -19.01 12.84 17.10
C PHE A 195 -19.13 13.95 16.06
N VAL A 196 -19.66 15.09 16.48
CA VAL A 196 -19.72 16.30 15.66
C VAL A 196 -18.71 17.29 16.25
N PRO A 197 -17.55 17.53 15.60
CA PRO A 197 -16.49 18.37 16.17
C PRO A 197 -16.81 19.88 16.14
N TRP A 198 -18.01 20.25 15.73
CA TRP A 198 -18.53 21.62 15.72
C TRP A 198 -19.81 21.70 16.55
N PRO A 199 -20.22 22.91 16.97
CA PRO A 199 -21.42 23.08 17.79
C PRO A 199 -22.66 22.47 17.11
N SER A 200 -23.51 21.80 17.90
CA SER A 200 -24.77 21.26 17.38
C SER A 200 -25.74 22.38 17.03
N GLN A 201 -26.69 22.10 16.12
CA GLN A 201 -27.71 23.08 15.70
C GLN A 201 -28.50 23.65 16.89
N GLU A 202 -28.76 22.85 17.92
CA GLU A 202 -29.44 23.31 19.13
C GLU A 202 -28.59 24.33 19.90
N VAL A 203 -27.28 24.08 20.05
CA VAL A 203 -26.35 25.03 20.70
C VAL A 203 -26.24 26.32 19.89
N ILE A 204 -26.24 26.23 18.56
CA ILE A 204 -26.25 27.40 17.67
C ILE A 204 -27.54 28.20 17.85
N ARG A 205 -28.69 27.53 17.91
CA ARG A 205 -30.01 28.15 18.07
C ARG A 205 -30.20 28.81 19.45
N MET A 206 -29.55 28.27 20.48
CA MET A 206 -29.52 28.88 21.81
C MET A 206 -28.50 30.01 21.95
N GLY A 207 -27.66 30.24 20.92
CA GLY A 207 -26.64 31.28 20.95
C GLY A 207 -27.24 32.69 20.91
N ALA A 208 -26.52 33.65 21.47
CA ALA A 208 -26.92 35.07 21.50
C ALA A 208 -27.24 35.63 20.09
N LEU A 209 -26.52 35.17 19.06
CA LEU A 209 -26.75 35.59 17.68
C LEU A 209 -28.10 35.08 17.13
N ALA A 210 -28.50 33.86 17.47
CA ALA A 210 -29.80 33.32 17.09
C ALA A 210 -30.95 34.01 17.84
N ALA A 211 -30.74 34.40 19.11
CA ALA A 211 -31.70 35.21 19.86
C ALA A 211 -31.92 36.60 19.22
N ILE A 212 -30.84 37.27 18.81
CA ILE A 212 -30.92 38.55 18.09
C ILE A 212 -31.68 38.39 16.76
N GLN A 213 -31.41 37.30 16.03
CA GLN A 213 -32.14 37.00 14.80
C GLN A 213 -33.64 36.78 15.06
N GLY A 214 -34.01 36.06 16.11
CA GLY A 214 -35.41 35.88 16.51
C GLY A 214 -36.10 37.20 16.86
N MET A 215 -35.44 38.08 17.62
CA MET A 215 -35.98 39.40 17.95
C MET A 215 -36.23 40.26 16.70
N LEU A 216 -35.31 40.19 15.73
CA LEU A 216 -35.45 40.89 14.45
C LEU A 216 -36.60 40.32 13.61
N GLU A 217 -36.77 38.99 13.60
CA GLU A 217 -37.89 38.30 12.93
C GLU A 217 -39.25 38.62 13.57
N ASP A 218 -39.29 38.81 14.90
CA ASP A 218 -40.45 39.24 15.67
C ASP A 218 -40.71 40.76 15.58
N GLY A 219 -39.87 41.51 14.86
CA GLY A 219 -40.00 42.96 14.66
C GLY A 219 -39.62 43.81 15.88
N THR A 220 -38.92 43.22 16.85
CA THR A 220 -38.43 43.91 18.05
C THR A 220 -36.97 44.32 17.83
N ASP A 221 -36.67 45.61 18.03
CA ASP A 221 -35.31 46.13 17.81
C ASP A 221 -34.34 45.59 18.90
N PRO A 222 -33.28 44.83 18.53
CA PRO A 222 -32.35 44.21 19.47
C PRO A 222 -31.55 45.21 20.31
N THR A 223 -31.55 46.49 19.96
CA THR A 223 -30.89 47.55 20.73
C THR A 223 -31.76 48.15 21.83
N THR A 224 -33.06 47.81 21.87
CA THR A 224 -34.06 48.41 22.77
C THR A 224 -34.47 47.51 23.92
N VAL A 225 -34.12 46.23 23.88
CA VAL A 225 -34.39 45.27 24.97
C VAL A 225 -33.18 45.28 25.91
N LEU A 226 -33.43 45.68 27.15
CA LEU A 226 -32.42 45.68 28.21
C LEU A 226 -31.89 44.26 28.43
N SER A 227 -30.61 44.16 28.76
CA SER A 227 -30.05 42.86 29.16
C SER A 227 -30.81 42.34 30.39
N ALA A 228 -30.95 41.02 30.54
CA ALA A 228 -31.66 40.42 31.69
C ALA A 228 -31.11 40.92 33.05
N GLU A 229 -29.82 41.26 33.09
CA GLU A 229 -29.11 41.81 34.24
C GLU A 229 -29.49 43.28 34.51
N GLU A 230 -29.75 44.09 33.47
CA GLU A 230 -30.30 45.44 33.60
C GLU A 230 -31.78 45.47 33.96
N GLN A 231 -32.54 44.45 33.52
CA GLN A 231 -33.97 44.32 33.87
C GLN A 231 -34.16 43.96 35.35
N GLU A 232 -33.36 43.05 35.90
CA GLU A 232 -33.35 42.71 37.34
C GLU A 232 -32.90 43.89 38.23
N ALA A 233 -32.03 44.77 37.72
CA ALA A 233 -31.61 45.97 38.43
C ALA A 233 -32.68 47.08 38.41
N ALA A 234 -33.56 47.09 37.40
CA ALA A 234 -34.66 48.05 37.29
C ALA A 234 -35.89 47.68 38.13
N ASP A 235 -36.09 46.39 38.42
CA ASP A 235 -37.21 45.86 39.21
C ASP A 235 -36.94 45.81 40.74
N LYS A 236 -35.78 46.33 41.19
CA LYS A 236 -35.35 46.36 42.60
C LYS A 236 -35.38 47.77 43.19
#